data_AF-A0A2Z6NKD4-F1
#
_entry.id   AF-A0A2Z6NKD4-F1
#
_cell.length_a   1.000
_cell.length_b   1.000
_cell.length_c   1.000
_cell.angle_alpha   90.00
_cell.angle_beta   90.00
_cell.angle_gamma   90.00
#
_symmetry.space_group_name_H-M   'P 1'
#
loop_
_entity.id
_entity.type
_entity.pdbx_description
1 polymer ?
#
loop_
_entity_poly.entity_id
_entity_poly.type
_entity_poly.pdbx_seq_one_letter_code
_entity_poly.pdbx_strand_id
1 'polypeptide(L)' 'MDAEEIVVTEAQSKCEHLADTYRGPCFTDASCDDHCKNKEHFVSGTCYNVRCWCLHQNC' A
#
# COMPACT_ATOMS: atom_id res chain seq x y z
N MET A 1 19.75 -24.51 -19.79
CA MET A 1 18.29 -24.41 -19.66
C MET A 1 18.02 -23.67 -18.36
N ASP A 2 18.31 -22.37 -18.49
CA ASP A 2 17.78 -21.17 -17.86
C ASP A 2 16.95 -21.39 -16.58
N ALA A 3 17.62 -21.20 -15.44
CA ALA A 3 16.95 -20.91 -14.19
C ALA A 3 16.40 -19.49 -14.31
N GLU A 4 15.08 -19.36 -14.28
CA GLU A 4 14.38 -18.08 -14.28
C GLU A 4 14.87 -17.30 -13.06
N GLU A 5 15.76 -16.34 -13.29
CA GLU A 5 16.11 -15.31 -12.33
C GLU A 5 14.83 -14.51 -12.12
N ILE A 6 14.08 -14.87 -11.08
CA ILE A 6 12.95 -14.10 -10.60
C ILE A 6 13.57 -12.79 -10.14
N VAL A 7 13.55 -11.82 -11.03
CA VAL A 7 13.72 -10.41 -10.74
C VAL A 7 12.58 -10.07 -9.78
N VAL A 8 12.83 -10.31 -8.49
CA VAL A 8 12.18 -9.60 -7.40
C VAL A 8 12.68 -8.18 -7.58
N THR A 9 12.08 -7.48 -8.55
CA THR A 9 12.24 -6.04 -8.67
C THR A 9 11.99 -5.51 -7.28
N GLU A 10 12.95 -4.70 -6.83
CA GLU A 10 13.01 -4.08 -5.52
C GLU A 10 11.81 -3.13 -5.31
N ALA A 11 10.59 -3.66 -5.26
CA ALA A 11 9.56 -3.13 -4.41
C ALA A 11 10.10 -3.35 -2.99
N GLN A 12 10.91 -2.39 -2.53
CA GLN A 12 11.24 -2.15 -1.12
C GLN A 12 10.15 -2.79 -0.29
N SER A 13 10.45 -3.77 0.59
CA SER A 13 9.50 -4.59 1.36
C SER A 13 8.33 -3.78 1.92
N LYS A 14 7.38 -3.44 1.05
CA LYS A 14 6.32 -2.48 1.29
C LYS A 14 5.11 -3.35 1.38
N CYS A 15 4.81 -3.72 2.60
CA CYS A 15 3.64 -4.52 2.85
C CYS A 15 2.40 -3.69 2.53
N GLU A 16 1.65 -4.16 1.54
CA GLU A 16 0.36 -3.61 1.18
C GLU A 16 -0.67 -4.16 2.17
N HIS A 17 -1.20 -3.29 3.02
CA HIS A 17 -2.27 -3.60 3.94
C HIS A 17 -3.55 -2.93 3.46
N LEU A 18 -4.64 -3.69 3.37
CA LEU A 18 -5.93 -3.11 3.01
C LEU A 18 -6.41 -2.25 4.18
N ALA A 19 -6.72 -0.98 3.93
CA ALA A 19 -7.28 -0.09 4.94
C ALA A 19 -8.76 -0.47 5.17
N ASP A 20 -9.00 -1.53 5.94
CA ASP A 20 -10.34 -2.04 6.26
C ASP A 20 -11.20 -0.99 6.98
N THR A 21 -10.52 -0.05 7.66
CA THR A 21 -11.15 1.05 8.39
C THR A 21 -11.42 2.30 7.53
N TYR A 22 -10.90 2.36 6.30
CA TYR A 22 -11.12 3.50 5.39
C TYR A 22 -12.55 3.46 4.86
N ARG A 23 -13.42 4.29 5.44
CA ARG A 23 -14.84 4.37 5.06
C ARG A 23 -15.04 5.29 3.88
N GLY A 24 -15.26 4.69 2.72
CA GLY A 24 -15.69 5.36 1.51
C GLY A 24 -14.84 5.00 0.31
N PRO A 25 -15.31 5.30 -0.91
CA PRO A 25 -14.51 5.13 -2.11
C PRO A 25 -13.24 5.98 -2.04
N CYS A 26 -12.13 5.35 -2.37
CA CYS A 26 -10.85 5.99 -2.51
C CYS A 26 -10.86 6.86 -3.78
N PHE A 27 -11.19 8.15 -3.64
CA PHE A 27 -11.23 9.11 -4.75
C PHE A 27 -9.90 9.82 -4.98
N THR A 28 -9.12 9.97 -3.91
CA THR A 28 -7.84 10.68 -3.92
C THR A 28 -6.84 9.92 -3.06
N ASP A 29 -5.69 9.61 -3.64
CA ASP A 29 -4.59 8.91 -2.97
C ASP A 29 -4.16 9.65 -1.71
N ALA A 30 -4.22 10.99 -1.72
CA ALA A 30 -3.91 11.82 -0.56
C ALA A 30 -4.79 11.54 0.67
N SER A 31 -6.08 11.23 0.49
CA SER A 31 -6.98 10.91 1.60
C SER A 31 -6.67 9.54 2.20
N CYS A 32 -6.31 8.59 1.33
CA CYS A 32 -5.85 7.28 1.75
C CYS A 32 -4.49 7.36 2.45
N ASP A 33 -3.55 8.10 1.88
CA ASP A 33 -2.21 8.32 2.43
C ASP A 33 -2.26 8.99 3.81
N ASP A 34 -3.08 10.03 3.99
CA ASP A 34 -3.31 10.67 5.28
C ASP A 34 -3.90 9.69 6.29
N HIS A 35 -4.93 8.92 5.91
CA HIS A 35 -5.52 7.90 6.79
C HIS A 35 -4.49 6.85 7.20
N CYS A 36 -3.74 6.30 6.24
CA CYS A 36 -2.70 5.29 6.49
C CYS A 36 -1.59 5.82 7.41
N LYS A 37 -1.13 7.06 7.20
CA LYS A 37 -0.10 7.70 8.03
C LYS A 37 -0.60 8.07 9.42
N ASN A 38 -1.82 8.56 9.53
CA ASN A 38 -2.36 9.16 10.76
C ASN A 38 -3.08 8.15 11.67
N LYS A 39 -3.77 7.15 11.09
CA LYS A 39 -4.46 6.11 11.87
C LYS A 39 -3.59 4.90 12.15
N GLU A 40 -2.92 4.43 11.10
CA GLU A 40 -2.31 3.11 11.11
C GLU A 40 -0.77 3.20 11.19
N HIS A 41 -0.21 4.42 11.18
CA HIS A 41 1.24 4.70 11.22
C HIS A 41 2.03 4.06 10.07
N PHE A 42 1.38 3.89 8.91
CA PHE A 42 2.00 3.37 7.69
C PHE A 42 2.81 4.47 7.00
N VAL A 43 3.65 4.07 6.04
CA VAL A 43 4.58 4.98 5.36
C VAL A 43 3.91 5.70 4.21
N SER A 44 2.97 5.06 3.52
CA SER A 44 2.17 5.70 2.49
C SER A 44 0.82 5.00 2.31
N GLY A 45 -0.09 5.60 1.55
CA GLY A 45 -1.33 4.98 1.11
C GLY A 45 -1.57 5.22 -0.37
N THR A 46 -2.15 4.25 -1.08
CA THR A 46 -2.52 4.36 -2.49
C THR A 46 -3.97 3.90 -2.70
N CYS A 47 -4.67 4.58 -3.61
CA CYS A 47 -6.01 4.16 -4.00
C CYS A 47 -5.94 3.12 -5.12
N TYR A 48 -6.38 1.90 -4.85
CA TYR A 48 -6.50 0.85 -5.85
C TYR A 48 -7.91 0.25 -5.83
N ASN A 49 -8.59 0.24 -6.99
CA ASN A 49 -9.96 -0.27 -7.13
C ASN A 49 -10.93 0.34 -6.11
N VAL A 50 -10.96 1.67 -5.98
CA VAL A 50 -11.76 2.43 -5.00
C VAL A 50 -11.55 2.02 -3.53
N ARG A 51 -10.52 1.22 -3.24
CA ARG A 51 -10.11 0.81 -1.90
C ARG A 51 -8.77 1.45 -1.58
N CYS A 52 -8.63 1.84 -0.33
CA CYS A 52 -7.39 2.39 0.18
C CYS A 52 -6.46 1.24 0.60
N TRP A 53 -5.22 1.28 0.13
CA TRP A 53 -4.15 0.34 0.48
C TRP A 53 -3.02 1.10 1.15
N CYS A 54 -2.68 0.72 2.37
CA CYS A 54 -1.58 1.29 3.13
C CYS A 54 -0.29 0.52 2.87
N LEU A 55 0.81 1.22 2.62
CA LEU A 55 2.15 0.68 2.37
C LEU A 55 2.99 0.85 3.63
N HIS A 56 3.45 -0.25 4.22
CA HIS A 56 4.33 -0.25 5.40
C HIS A 56 5.76 -0.54 4.98
N GLN A 57 6.76 0.25 5.39
CA GLN A 57 8.17 -0.01 5.02
C GLN A 57 8.83 -1.18 5.78
N ASN A 58 8.08 -1.92 6.60
CA ASN A 58 8.65 -3.04 7.32
C ASN A 58 7.58 -4.11 7.56
N CYS A 59 7.48 -5.04 6.62
CA CYS A 59 7.17 -6.43 6.89
C CYS A 59 8.49 -7.21 6.86
#